data_AF-A0A132BZW0-F1
#
_entry.id   AF-A0A132BZW0-F1
#
_cell.length_a   1.000
_cell.length_b   1.000
_cell.length_c   1.000
_cell.angle_alpha   90.00
_cell.angle_beta   90.00
_cell.angle_gamma   90.00
#
_symmetry.space_group_name_H-M   'P 1'
#
loop_
_entity.id
_entity.type
_entity.pdbx_description
1 polymer ?
#
loop_
_entity_poly.entity_id
_entity_poly.type
_entity_poly.pdbx_seq_one_letter_code
_entity_poly.pdbx_strand_id
1 'polypeptide(L)' 'MPDDAVRVTQQRRCLNPAFDPAEAYQPRSERPEWDFVGLVGKLRLLKGQPVGARWIKMRDVSASVEEWLVR' A
#
# COMPACT_ATOMS: atom_id res chain seq x y z
N MET A 1 2.26 48.97 -5.17
CA MET A 1 2.27 47.59 -5.73
C MET A 1 2.78 47.70 -7.15
N PRO A 2 3.72 46.85 -7.62
CA PRO A 2 4.18 46.89 -9.01
C PRO A 2 3.02 46.59 -9.97
N ASP A 3 2.94 47.29 -11.10
CA ASP A 3 1.81 47.19 -12.04
C ASP A 3 1.74 45.83 -12.78
N ASP A 4 2.83 45.05 -12.81
CA ASP A 4 2.92 43.75 -13.50
C ASP A 4 2.65 42.53 -12.58
N ALA A 5 2.07 42.73 -11.40
CA ALA A 5 1.86 41.64 -10.45
C ALA A 5 0.71 40.70 -10.89
N VAL A 6 1.05 39.50 -11.38
CA VAL A 6 0.08 38.44 -11.70
C VAL A 6 -0.33 37.70 -10.42
N ARG A 7 -1.64 37.66 -10.13
CA ARG A 7 -2.20 36.87 -9.02
C ARG A 7 -2.43 35.43 -9.48
N VAL A 8 -1.78 34.48 -8.81
CA VAL A 8 -1.99 33.05 -9.01
C VAL A 8 -2.65 32.47 -7.76
N THR A 9 -3.81 31.84 -7.93
CA THR A 9 -4.48 31.12 -6.84
C THR A 9 -3.94 29.69 -6.81
N GLN A 10 -3.37 29.27 -5.68
CA GLN A 10 -2.85 27.92 -5.48
C GLN A 10 -3.57 27.24 -4.32
N GLN A 11 -3.87 25.94 -4.46
CA GLN A 11 -4.30 25.10 -3.35
C GLN A 11 -3.08 24.46 -2.68
N ARG A 12 -3.02 24.53 -1.35
CA ARG A 12 -1.98 23.89 -0.54
C ARG A 12 -2.61 22.90 0.45
N ARG A 13 -1.89 21.81 0.73
CA ARG A 13 -2.28 20.88 1.79
C ARG A 13 -2.15 21.59 3.14
N CYS A 14 -3.12 21.39 4.03
CA CYS A 14 -3.05 21.89 5.41
C CYS A 14 -2.37 20.84 6.29
N LEU A 15 -1.48 21.28 7.20
CA LEU A 15 -0.84 20.39 8.16
C LEU A 15 -1.87 19.97 9.22
N ASN A 16 -1.91 18.67 9.54
CA ASN A 16 -2.73 18.18 10.65
C ASN A 16 -2.21 18.78 11.97
N PRO A 17 -3.04 19.46 12.78
CA PRO A 17 -2.63 20.00 14.09
C PRO A 17 -2.07 18.95 15.05
N ALA A 18 -2.43 17.68 14.88
CA ALA A 18 -1.94 16.57 15.69
C ALA A 18 -0.63 15.95 15.16
N PHE A 19 -0.03 16.51 14.09
CA PHE A 19 1.25 16.03 13.58
C PHE A 19 2.40 16.44 14.51
N ASP A 20 3.14 15.45 15.01
CA ASP A 20 4.36 15.66 15.77
C ASP A 20 5.59 15.42 14.86
N PRO A 21 6.41 16.45 14.56
CA PRO A 21 7.62 16.28 13.76
C PRO A 21 8.77 15.58 14.52
N ALA A 22 8.71 15.46 15.84
CA ALA A 22 9.72 14.77 16.63
C ALA A 22 9.51 13.24 16.65
N GLU A 23 8.32 12.76 16.28
CA GLU A 23 8.02 11.33 16.20
C GLU A 23 8.72 10.71 14.99
N ALA A 24 9.54 9.67 15.25
CA ALA A 24 10.22 8.95 14.18
C ALA A 24 9.22 8.14 13.34
N TYR A 25 9.08 8.49 12.07
CA TYR A 25 8.19 7.79 11.16
C TYR A 25 8.79 6.46 10.68
N GLN A 26 8.16 5.33 11.05
CA GLN A 26 8.45 4.04 10.44
C GLN A 26 7.47 3.75 9.29
N PRO A 27 7.93 3.56 8.03
CA PRO A 27 7.05 3.18 6.92
C PRO A 27 6.31 1.88 7.17
N ARG A 28 5.06 1.76 6.67
CA ARG A 28 4.26 0.52 6.82
C ARG A 28 4.96 -0.72 6.24
N SER A 29 5.75 -0.56 5.19
CA SER A 29 6.51 -1.65 4.57
C SER A 29 7.59 -2.27 5.47
N GLU A 30 7.98 -1.57 6.53
CA GLU A 30 8.99 -2.05 7.49
C GLU A 30 8.37 -2.62 8.77
N ARG A 31 7.04 -2.54 8.89
CA ARG A 31 6.32 -2.95 10.10
C ARG A 31 5.77 -4.37 9.92
N PRO A 32 6.01 -5.28 10.89
CA PRO A 32 5.63 -6.68 10.74
C PRO A 32 4.11 -6.92 10.75
N GLU A 33 3.31 -5.99 11.29
CA GLU A 33 1.85 -6.10 11.28
C GLU A 33 1.22 -5.80 9.91
N TRP A 34 2.00 -5.28 8.94
CA TRP A 34 1.53 -4.96 7.60
C TRP A 34 2.16 -5.90 6.57
N ASP A 35 1.32 -6.56 5.78
CA ASP A 35 1.74 -7.34 4.61
C ASP A 35 0.84 -7.01 3.40
N PHE A 36 1.30 -7.34 2.21
CA PHE A 36 0.60 -7.07 0.96
C PHE A 36 -0.60 -8.01 0.78
N VAL A 37 -1.79 -7.45 0.62
CA VAL A 37 -3.00 -8.21 0.25
C VAL A 37 -3.31 -7.95 -1.22
N GLY A 38 -3.20 -8.98 -2.05
CA GLY A 38 -3.63 -8.91 -3.43
C GLY A 38 -5.15 -8.95 -3.53
N LEU A 39 -5.76 -7.89 -4.05
CA LEU A 39 -7.22 -7.75 -4.11
C LEU A 39 -7.84 -8.39 -5.36
N VAL A 40 -7.11 -8.43 -6.48
CA VAL A 40 -7.59 -8.97 -7.77
C VAL A 40 -6.41 -9.51 -8.57
N GLY A 41 -6.65 -10.57 -9.35
CA GLY A 41 -5.70 -11.08 -10.35
C GLY A 41 -4.87 -12.26 -9.86
N LYS A 42 -3.73 -12.49 -10.52
CA LYS A 42 -2.83 -13.60 -10.21
C LYS A 42 -1.83 -13.18 -9.15
N LEU A 43 -1.75 -13.95 -8.07
CA LEU A 43 -0.89 -13.72 -6.91
C LEU A 43 0.02 -14.91 -6.68
N ARG A 44 1.22 -14.66 -6.16
CA ARG A 44 2.13 -15.68 -5.67
C ARG A 44 2.26 -15.53 -4.17
N LEU A 45 1.93 -16.58 -3.44
CA LEU A 45 1.91 -16.62 -1.98
C LEU A 45 2.83 -17.73 -1.49
N LEU A 46 3.36 -17.57 -0.28
CA LEU A 46 4.09 -18.63 0.39
C LEU A 46 3.09 -19.67 0.94
N LYS A 47 3.49 -20.94 0.94
CA LYS A 47 2.67 -22.01 1.52
C LYS A 47 2.39 -21.73 3.00
N GLY A 48 1.13 -21.85 3.38
CA GLY A 48 0.67 -21.60 4.75
C GLY A 48 0.26 -20.16 5.05
N GLN A 49 0.40 -19.23 4.11
CA GLN A 49 -0.17 -17.89 4.25
C GLN A 49 -1.70 -17.94 4.21
N PRO A 50 -2.39 -17.03 4.92
CA PRO A 50 -3.84 -16.98 4.93
C PRO A 50 -4.37 -16.69 3.52
N VAL A 51 -5.29 -17.53 3.05
CA VAL A 51 -5.97 -17.39 1.76
C VAL A 51 -7.47 -17.25 1.97
N GLY A 52 -8.12 -16.45 1.12
CA GLY A 52 -9.57 -16.27 1.16
C GLY A 52 -10.32 -17.48 0.57
N ALA A 53 -11.51 -17.78 1.10
CA ALA A 53 -12.33 -18.91 0.63
C ALA A 53 -12.76 -18.83 -0.86
N ARG A 54 -12.70 -17.64 -1.48
CA ARG A 54 -13.06 -17.41 -2.89
C ARG A 54 -11.85 -17.42 -3.84
N TRP A 55 -10.64 -17.60 -3.32
CA TRP A 55 -9.42 -17.61 -4.13
C TRP A 55 -9.25 -18.98 -4.78
N ILE A 56 -8.82 -19.00 -6.03
CA ILE A 56 -8.65 -20.23 -6.80
C ILE A 56 -7.16 -20.54 -6.86
N LYS A 57 -6.71 -21.63 -6.21
CA LYS A 57 -5.33 -22.10 -6.36
C LYS A 57 -5.12 -22.54 -7.80
N MET A 58 -4.18 -21.90 -8.49
CA MET A 58 -3.86 -22.21 -9.89
C MET A 58 -2.83 -23.35 -9.99
N ARG A 59 -1.70 -23.23 -9.29
CA ARG A 59 -0.62 -24.22 -9.29
C ARG A 59 0.37 -24.00 -8.15
N ASP A 60 1.11 -25.04 -7.80
CA ASP A 60 2.34 -24.93 -7.03
C ASP A 60 3.47 -24.49 -7.97
N VAL A 61 4.11 -23.35 -7.66
CA VAL A 61 5.23 -22.81 -8.46
C VAL A 61 6.55 -23.40 -7.98
N SER A 62 6.68 -23.63 -6.67
CA SER A 62 7.85 -24.25 -6.05
C SER A 62 7.46 -25.03 -4.79
N ALA A 63 8.45 -25.64 -4.12
CA ALA A 63 8.24 -26.26 -2.81
C ALA A 63 7.63 -25.31 -1.78
N SER A 64 7.87 -24.01 -1.89
CA SER A 64 7.45 -22.98 -0.94
C SER A 64 6.44 -21.97 -1.49
N VAL A 65 6.20 -21.92 -2.80
CA VAL A 65 5.37 -20.89 -3.45
C VAL A 65 4.20 -21.49 -4.21
N GLU A 66 3.02 -20.91 -4.03
CA GLU A 66 1.78 -21.23 -4.73
C GLU A 66 1.26 -20.02 -5.51
N GLU A 67 0.67 -20.27 -6.68
CA GLU A 67 0.00 -19.26 -7.50
C GLU A 67 -1.52 -19.35 -7.32
N TRP A 68 -2.16 -18.22 -7.07
CA TRP A 68 -3.57 -18.08 -6.76
C TRP A 68 -4.23 -17.02 -7.66
N LEU A 69 -5.51 -17.20 -7.97
CA LEU A 69 -6.34 -16.23 -8.69
C LEU A 69 -7.42 -15.67 -7.76
N VAL A 70 -7.47 -14.35 -7.64
CA VAL A 70 -8.48 -13.60 -6.90
C VAL A 70 -9.44 -12.92 -7.88
N ARG A 71 -10.74 -13.12 -7.67
CA ARG A 71 -11.84 -12.55 -8.47
C ARG A 71 -12.85 -11.81 -7.60
#